data_AF-A0A4R1Q373-F1
#
_entry.id   AF-A0A4R1Q373-F1
#
_cell.length_a   1.000
_cell.length_b   1.000
_cell.length_c   1.000
_cell.angle_alpha   90.00
_cell.angle_beta   90.00
_cell.angle_gamma   90.00
#
_symmetry.space_group_name_H-M   'P 1'
#
loop_
_entity.id
_entity.type
_entity.pdbx_description
1 polymer ?
#
loop_
_entity_poly.entity_id
_entity_poly.type
_entity_poly.pdbx_seq_one_letter_code
_entity_poly.pdbx_strand_id
1 'polypeptide(L)'
;MNIRNLFICIRFGKKTEQFPVEQCRYNEETRQNELLITVFNQKLWIDAQSATLYKAHGSVFCWQDLAGGKYVELNEKNEVCPVCGWWKCHCCSSCRCNKP
;
A
#
# COMPACT_ATOMS: atom_id res chain seq x y z
N MET A 1 10.24 2.15 0.89
CA MET A 1 8.76 2.13 0.84
C MET A 1 8.18 3.08 1.89
N ASN A 2 7.07 3.78 1.64
CA ASN A 2 6.35 4.55 2.66
C ASN A 2 5.43 3.62 3.46
N ILE A 3 5.84 3.26 4.67
CA ILE A 3 5.08 2.37 5.57
C ILE A 3 4.15 3.11 6.55
N ARG A 4 4.09 4.45 6.52
CA ARG A 4 3.22 5.21 7.43
C ARG A 4 1.76 4.86 7.17
N ASN A 5 1.03 4.49 8.22
CA ASN A 5 -0.37 4.07 8.16
C ASN A 5 -0.63 2.97 7.10
N LEU A 6 0.37 2.13 6.83
CA LEU A 6 0.28 1.01 5.92
C LEU A 6 -0.07 -0.26 6.70
N PHE A 7 -0.96 -1.07 6.15
CA PHE A 7 -1.44 -2.31 6.73
C PHE A 7 -1.37 -3.43 5.70
N ILE A 8 -1.17 -4.66 6.16
CA ILE A 8 -1.38 -5.88 5.38
C ILE A 8 -2.76 -6.43 5.71
N CYS A 9 -3.54 -6.72 4.69
CA CYS A 9 -4.82 -7.40 4.81
C CYS A 9 -4.62 -8.92 4.69
N ILE A 10 -4.95 -9.66 5.74
CA ILE A 10 -4.90 -11.12 5.75
C ILE A 10 -6.31 -11.67 5.90
N ARG A 11 -6.66 -12.64 5.06
CA ARG A 11 -7.97 -13.30 5.11
C ARG A 11 -7.89 -14.55 5.98
N PHE A 12 -8.64 -14.56 7.08
CA PHE A 12 -8.87 -15.72 7.93
C PHE A 12 -10.29 -16.25 7.71
N GLY A 13 -10.42 -17.24 6.82
CA GLY A 13 -11.71 -17.79 6.42
C GLY A 13 -12.61 -16.75 5.74
N LYS A 14 -13.70 -16.34 6.41
CA LYS A 14 -14.64 -15.32 5.91
C LYS A 14 -14.32 -13.89 6.36
N LYS A 15 -13.34 -13.71 7.27
CA LYS A 15 -12.97 -12.40 7.80
C LYS A 15 -11.66 -11.92 7.18
N THR A 16 -11.56 -10.63 6.93
CA THR A 16 -10.31 -9.96 6.57
C THR A 16 -9.89 -9.10 7.74
N GLU A 17 -8.65 -9.27 8.19
CA GLU A 17 -8.07 -8.48 9.27
C GLU A 17 -6.89 -7.67 8.75
N GLN A 18 -6.66 -6.51 9.37
CA GLN A 18 -5.61 -5.57 8.98
C GLN A 18 -4.51 -5.56 10.05
N PHE A 19 -3.28 -5.77 9.62
CA PHE A 19 -2.10 -5.76 10.50
C PHE A 19 -1.21 -4.58 10.14
N PRO A 20 -0.86 -3.72 11.10
CA PRO A 20 -0.01 -2.56 10.82
C PRO A 20 1.39 -3.01 10.41
N VAL A 21 1.94 -2.38 9.38
CA VAL A 21 3.32 -2.59 8.97
C VAL A 21 4.25 -1.87 9.93
N GLU A 22 5.14 -2.63 10.56
CA GLU A 22 6.08 -2.14 11.57
C GLU A 22 7.39 -1.67 10.93
N GLN A 23 7.89 -2.44 9.95
CA GLN A 23 9.16 -2.19 9.28
C GLN A 23 9.10 -2.63 7.81
N CYS A 24 10.01 -2.10 7.01
CA CYS A 24 10.24 -2.54 5.64
C CYS A 24 11.74 -2.77 5.44
N ARG A 25 12.08 -3.86 4.75
CA ARG A 25 13.43 -4.13 4.26
C ARG A 25 13.38 -4.48 2.78
N TYR A 26 14.51 -4.35 2.11
CA TYR A 26 14.67 -4.85 0.75
C TYR A 26 15.41 -6.18 0.81
N ASN A 27 14.86 -7.21 0.17
CA ASN A 27 15.48 -8.51 0.04
C ASN A 27 16.25 -8.55 -1.30
N GLU A 28 17.58 -8.66 -1.22
CA GLU A 28 18.46 -8.67 -2.40
C GLU A 28 18.31 -9.93 -3.26
N GLU A 29 17.93 -11.07 -2.66
CA GLU A 29 17.77 -12.34 -3.36
C GLU A 29 16.53 -12.34 -4.24
N THR A 30 15.39 -11.89 -3.69
CA THR A 30 14.11 -11.82 -4.40
C THR A 30 13.92 -10.51 -5.17
N ARG A 31 14.75 -9.50 -4.87
CA ARG A 31 14.64 -8.11 -5.36
C ARG A 31 13.28 -7.48 -5.05
N GLN A 32 12.70 -7.82 -3.89
CA GLN A 32 11.41 -7.31 -3.45
C GLN A 32 11.51 -6.59 -2.10
N ASN A 33 10.53 -5.73 -1.82
CA ASN A 33 10.35 -5.21 -0.47
C ASN A 33 9.63 -6.26 0.39
N GLU A 34 10.15 -6.48 1.59
CA GLU A 34 9.47 -7.26 2.62
C GLU A 34 8.99 -6.34 3.73
N LEU A 35 7.84 -6.71 4.30
CA LEU A 35 7.15 -5.95 5.33
C LEU A 35 7.06 -6.79 6.60
N LEU A 36 7.45 -6.18 7.72
CA LEU A 36 7.31 -6.79 9.04
C LEU A 36 5.93 -6.49 9.60
N ILE A 37 5.25 -7.53 10.06
CA ILE A 37 4.01 -7.43 10.85
C ILE A 37 4.09 -8.39 12.05
N THR A 38 3.28 -8.11 13.07
CA THR A 38 3.05 -9.05 14.19
C THR A 38 1.65 -9.68 14.06
N VAL A 39 1.59 -11.01 13.97
CA VAL A 39 0.35 -11.80 13.92
C VAL A 39 0.41 -12.85 15.03
N PHE A 40 -0.61 -12.93 15.88
CA PHE A 40 -0.64 -13.86 17.04
C PHE A 40 0.64 -13.83 17.90
N ASN A 41 1.16 -12.63 18.19
CA ASN A 41 2.43 -12.39 18.90
C ASN A 41 3.69 -12.96 18.22
N GLN A 42 3.61 -13.29 16.93
CA GLN A 42 4.74 -13.72 16.13
C GLN A 42 5.07 -12.68 15.07
N LYS A 43 6.36 -12.37 14.93
CA LYS A 43 6.88 -11.47 13.91
C LYS A 43 7.10 -12.20 12.59
N LEU A 44 6.56 -11.67 11.51
CA LEU A 44 6.61 -12.26 10.18
C LEU A 44 7.03 -11.22 9.15
N TRP A 45 7.97 -11.61 8.28
CA TRP A 45 8.30 -10.86 7.07
C TRP A 45 7.46 -11.38 5.91
N ILE A 46 6.76 -10.47 5.22
CA ILE A 46 5.88 -10.79 4.10
C ILE A 46 6.34 -10.02 2.86
N ASP A 47 6.43 -10.68 1.72
CA ASP A 47 6.70 -10.03 0.43
C ASP A 47 5.56 -9.07 0.07
N ALA A 48 5.89 -7.79 -0.07
CA ALA A 48 4.95 -6.71 -0.38
C ALA A 48 4.23 -6.94 -1.71
N GLN A 49 4.85 -7.58 -2.70
CA GLN A 49 4.28 -7.85 -4.02
C GLN A 49 3.18 -8.91 -3.97
N SER A 50 3.26 -9.82 -3.00
CA SER A 50 2.26 -10.87 -2.75
C SER A 50 1.16 -10.46 -1.76
N ALA A 51 1.37 -9.36 -1.04
CA ALA A 51 0.47 -8.88 0.00
C ALA A 51 -0.69 -8.06 -0.57
N THR A 52 -1.88 -8.23 0.01
CA THR A 52 -2.95 -7.24 -0.14
C THR A 52 -2.65 -6.10 0.83
N LEU A 53 -2.33 -4.92 0.28
CA LEU A 53 -1.94 -3.75 1.07
C LEU A 53 -3.10 -2.77 1.21
N TYR A 54 -3.22 -2.20 2.40
CA TYR A 54 -4.18 -1.16 2.73
C TYR A 54 -3.46 0.04 3.34
N LYS A 55 -3.95 1.25 3.06
CA LYS A 55 -3.50 2.47 3.73
C LYS A 55 -4.76 3.18 4.25
N ALA A 56 -4.66 3.89 5.36
CA ALA A 56 -5.80 4.69 5.83
C ALA A 56 -6.16 5.81 4.83
N HIS A 57 -7.41 6.31 4.88
CA HIS A 57 -7.97 7.32 3.97
C HIS A 57 -7.00 8.48 3.67
N GLY A 58 -7.03 8.95 2.42
CA GLY A 58 -6.27 10.11 1.97
C GLY A 58 -6.89 10.75 0.73
N SER A 59 -6.29 11.82 0.24
CA SER A 59 -6.71 12.48 -1.01
C SER A 59 -5.49 12.85 -1.84
N VAL A 60 -5.63 12.82 -3.15
CA VAL A 60 -4.56 13.18 -4.10
C VAL A 60 -5.09 13.98 -5.26
N PHE A 61 -4.25 14.85 -5.83
CA PHE A 61 -4.56 15.50 -7.09
C PHE A 61 -3.95 14.71 -8.27
N CYS A 62 -4.79 14.28 -9.19
CA CYS A 62 -4.38 13.51 -10.36
C CYS A 62 -4.24 14.42 -11.59
N TRP A 63 -3.04 14.49 -12.17
CA TRP A 63 -2.69 15.33 -13.33
C TRP A 63 -2.82 14.62 -14.70
N GLN A 64 -3.53 13.50 -14.79
CA GLN A 64 -3.57 12.67 -16.00
C GLN A 64 -4.08 13.43 -17.24
N ASP A 65 -4.95 14.42 -17.04
CA ASP A 65 -5.32 15.38 -18.07
C ASP A 65 -4.64 16.72 -17.79
N LEU A 66 -3.73 17.11 -18.69
CA LEU A 66 -3.05 18.42 -18.73
C LEU A 66 -4.04 19.61 -18.77
N ALA A 67 -5.31 19.35 -19.07
CA ALA A 67 -6.37 20.34 -19.20
C ALA A 67 -7.04 20.73 -17.87
N GLY A 68 -6.76 20.07 -16.74
CA GLY A 68 -7.34 20.53 -15.46
C GLY A 68 -7.09 19.71 -14.21
N GLY A 69 -6.54 18.50 -14.33
CA GLY A 69 -6.41 17.58 -13.21
C GLY A 69 -7.71 17.36 -12.41
N LYS A 70 -7.66 16.52 -11.37
CA LYS A 70 -8.80 16.37 -10.45
C LYS A 70 -8.37 15.91 -9.08
N TYR A 71 -9.07 16.37 -8.05
CA TYR A 71 -8.97 15.78 -6.73
C TYR A 71 -9.63 14.39 -6.74
N VAL A 72 -8.90 13.42 -6.21
CA VAL A 72 -9.30 12.03 -6.09
C VAL A 72 -9.23 11.67 -4.62
N GLU A 73 -10.38 11.30 -4.06
CA GLU A 73 -10.43 10.68 -2.74
C GLU A 73 -9.92 9.24 -2.85
N LEU A 74 -8.98 8.89 -1.98
CA LEU A 74 -8.40 7.57 -1.88
C LEU A 74 -9.10 6.85 -0.75
N ASN A 75 -9.84 5.81 -1.11
CA ASN A 75 -10.61 5.00 -0.19
C ASN A 75 -10.14 3.55 -0.26
N GLU A 76 -10.81 2.68 0.48
CA GLU A 76 -10.56 1.24 0.56
C GLU A 76 -10.64 0.48 -0.77
N LYS A 77 -11.19 1.08 -1.83
CA LYS A 77 -11.21 0.49 -3.18
C LYS A 77 -9.95 0.79 -3.99
N ASN A 78 -9.08 1.68 -3.52
CA ASN A 78 -7.82 1.98 -4.17
C ASN A 78 -6.77 0.91 -3.86
N GLU A 79 -5.93 0.56 -4.83
CA GLU A 79 -4.77 -0.30 -4.58
C GLU A 79 -3.63 0.51 -3.95
N VAL A 80 -2.77 -0.14 -3.15
CA VAL A 80 -1.49 0.44 -2.71
C VAL A 80 -0.35 -0.15 -3.53
N CYS A 81 0.60 0.69 -3.93
CA CYS A 81 1.77 0.25 -4.68
C CYS A 81 2.75 -0.51 -3.77
N PRO A 82 3.06 -1.78 -4.08
CA PRO A 82 3.95 -2.61 -3.27
C PRO A 82 5.41 -2.13 -3.29
N VAL A 83 5.80 -1.37 -4.32
CA VAL A 83 7.16 -0.83 -4.46
C VAL A 83 7.38 0.40 -3.56
N CYS A 84 6.43 1.33 -3.55
CA CYS A 84 6.62 2.61 -2.87
C CYS A 84 5.72 2.87 -1.67
N GLY A 85 4.70 2.03 -1.43
CA GLY A 85 3.79 2.15 -0.27
C GLY A 85 2.81 3.31 -0.35
N TRP A 86 2.69 3.95 -1.51
CA TRP A 86 1.69 4.98 -1.82
C TRP A 86 0.52 4.37 -2.56
N TRP A 87 -0.67 4.96 -2.40
CA TRP A 87 -1.83 4.62 -3.19
C TRP A 87 -1.55 4.67 -4.69
N LYS A 88 -2.17 3.77 -5.44
CA LYS A 88 -2.37 3.90 -6.88
C LYS A 88 -3.66 4.68 -7.08
N CYS A 89 -3.57 5.79 -7.80
CA CYS A 89 -4.74 6.55 -8.20
C CYS A 89 -5.62 5.67 -9.08
N HIS A 90 -6.91 5.50 -8.77
CA HIS A 90 -7.80 4.66 -9.58
C HIS A 90 -8.10 5.25 -10.97
N CYS A 91 -7.76 6.53 -11.20
CA CYS A 91 -7.96 7.18 -12.49
C CYS A 91 -6.82 6.87 -13.48
N CYS A 92 -5.58 6.96 -13.02
CA CYS A 92 -4.39 6.80 -13.87
C CYS A 92 -3.54 5.57 -13.53
N SER A 93 -3.94 4.79 -12.53
CA SER A 93 -3.21 3.65 -11.93
C SER A 93 -1.80 3.98 -11.43
N SER A 94 -1.43 5.27 -11.40
CA SER A 94 -0.09 5.72 -11.00
C SER A 94 -0.02 5.97 -9.50
N CYS A 95 1.09 5.54 -8.91
CA CYS A 95 1.48 5.90 -7.55
C CYS A 95 2.29 7.21 -7.49
N ARG A 96 2.52 7.88 -8.64
CA ARG A 96 3.27 9.15 -8.70
C ARG A 96 2.43 10.37 -8.36
N CYS A 97 1.12 10.33 -8.58
CA CYS A 97 0.23 11.43 -8.22
C CYS A 97 0.32 11.78 -6.72
N ASN A 98 0.65 10.79 -5.90
CA ASN A 98 0.71 10.86 -4.44
C ASN A 98 2.07 11.29 -3.88
N LYS A 99 3.09 11.41 -4.73
CA LYS A 99 4.43 11.75 -4.27
C LYS A 99 4.53 13.27 -4.17
N PRO A 100 5.00 13.84 -3.03
CA PRO A 100 5.35 15.25 -2.96
C PRO A 100 6.48 15.59 -3.93
#